data_AF-A0A932XUP1-F1
#
_entry.id   AF-A0A932XUP1-F1
#
_cell.length_a   1.000
_cell.length_b   1.000
_cell.length_c   1.000
_cell.angle_alpha   90.00
_cell.angle_beta   90.00
_cell.angle_gamma   90.00
#
_symmetry.space_group_name_H-M   'P 1'
#
loop_
_entity.id
_entity.type
_entity.pdbx_description
1 polymer ?
#
loop_
_entity_poly.entity_id
_entity_poly.type
_entity_poly.pdbx_seq_one_letter_code
_entity_poly.pdbx_strand_id
1 'polypeptide(L)'
;MEKFKVGILGATGMVGQRFITQLRNHPWFEIACVAASSYSAGKTYKEAAMQKWKMKQAIPSTIAKYKVLSVEDDIEQISSSVDLVFSALDTDKNKIKKIELLYAEKNIPVISNNSAHRWTPEVPMIIPEVNPHHTQLIDAQRKKNGWKKGFIVVKPNCSIQSYVMVLTALREFQPLKIRVTSLQAISGAGKTFKSWAEMKDNVIPYINGEEEKSEQEPLKIWGALKDNSIQLAQQPVISATCIRIPVTDGHMASVSVTFTTKPSKQQILGSIHAFTKTAQQLKLPSTGNRPCIQYLSDNDRPQTRLDRDSQFGMSITFGRLEEDSLFDWKFVALSHNTIRGAAGGAILLAELLVRQQYITRQNNN
;
A
#
# COMPACT_ATOMS: atom_id res chain seq x y z
N MET A 1 -3.36 26.16 5.46
CA MET A 1 -3.93 25.61 4.21
C MET A 1 -5.11 24.74 4.61
N GLU A 2 -6.26 24.88 3.95
CA GLU A 2 -7.42 24.02 4.20
C GLU A 2 -7.09 22.56 3.87
N LYS A 3 -7.58 21.59 4.65
CA LYS A 3 -7.30 20.16 4.39
C LYS A 3 -8.27 19.62 3.34
N PHE A 4 -7.83 18.61 2.59
CA PHE A 4 -8.70 17.83 1.72
C PHE A 4 -9.56 16.90 2.58
N LYS A 5 -10.86 16.89 2.32
CA LYS A 5 -11.84 16.04 2.99
C LYS A 5 -11.78 14.64 2.41
N VAL A 6 -11.60 13.64 3.26
CA VAL A 6 -11.49 12.23 2.82
C VAL A 6 -12.55 11.35 3.45
N GLY A 7 -13.09 10.43 2.66
CA GLY A 7 -13.92 9.33 3.14
C GLY A 7 -13.10 8.05 3.29
N ILE A 8 -13.46 7.21 4.25
CA ILE A 8 -12.84 5.88 4.42
C ILE A 8 -13.91 4.81 4.22
N LEU A 9 -13.83 4.07 3.11
CA LEU A 9 -14.70 2.93 2.81
C LEU A 9 -14.11 1.66 3.44
N GLY A 10 -14.91 0.94 4.23
CA GLY A 10 -14.42 -0.20 5.02
C GLY A 10 -13.75 0.24 6.32
N ALA A 11 -14.19 1.36 6.91
CA ALA A 11 -13.57 2.01 8.06
C ALA A 11 -13.46 1.14 9.34
N THR A 12 -14.26 0.08 9.46
CA THR A 12 -14.26 -0.82 10.63
C THR A 12 -13.27 -1.99 10.52
N GLY A 13 -12.71 -2.24 9.32
CA GLY A 13 -11.70 -3.28 9.08
C GLY A 13 -10.29 -2.90 9.56
N MET A 14 -9.34 -3.84 9.49
CA MET A 14 -7.95 -3.62 9.94
C MET A 14 -7.31 -2.39 9.27
N VAL A 15 -7.42 -2.29 7.95
CA VAL A 15 -6.82 -1.19 7.16
C VAL A 15 -7.62 0.11 7.35
N GLY A 16 -8.95 0.05 7.44
CA GLY A 16 -9.81 1.21 7.74
C GLY A 16 -9.48 1.85 9.10
N GLN A 17 -9.29 1.03 10.13
CA GLN A 17 -8.83 1.51 11.44
C GLN A 17 -7.43 2.12 11.35
N ARG A 18 -6.55 1.55 10.51
CA ARG A 18 -5.22 2.11 10.29
C ARG A 18 -5.28 3.48 9.62
N PHE A 19 -6.13 3.68 8.61
CA PHE A 19 -6.38 5.01 8.04
C PHE A 19 -6.78 6.02 9.10
N ILE A 20 -7.71 5.66 9.99
CA ILE A 20 -8.16 6.54 11.08
C ILE A 20 -7.01 6.95 11.99
N THR A 21 -6.11 6.02 12.33
CA THR A 21 -4.94 6.34 13.16
C THR A 21 -3.90 7.19 12.44
N GLN A 22 -3.65 6.93 11.15
CA GLN A 22 -2.64 7.65 10.36
C GLN A 22 -3.11 9.06 9.97
N LEU A 23 -4.42 9.26 9.77
CA LEU A 23 -4.97 10.54 9.34
C LEU A 23 -5.23 11.53 10.47
N ARG A 24 -5.20 11.10 11.75
CA ARG A 24 -5.57 11.92 12.93
C ARG A 24 -4.96 13.32 12.94
N ASN A 25 -3.70 13.45 12.55
CA ASN A 25 -2.95 14.71 12.51
C ASN A 25 -2.33 14.98 11.14
N HIS A 26 -2.91 14.42 10.06
CA HIS A 26 -2.32 14.57 8.74
C HIS A 26 -2.39 16.04 8.28
N PRO A 27 -1.30 16.59 7.72
CA PRO A 27 -1.26 18.02 7.38
C PRO A 27 -2.14 18.38 6.18
N TRP A 28 -2.42 17.41 5.30
CA TRP A 28 -3.19 17.66 4.07
C TRP A 28 -4.58 17.05 4.06
N PHE A 29 -4.87 16.07 4.91
CA PHE A 29 -6.10 15.29 4.83
C PHE A 29 -6.84 15.33 6.16
N GLU A 30 -8.15 15.42 6.11
CA GLU A 30 -9.03 15.28 7.27
C GLU A 30 -10.17 14.32 6.96
N ILE A 31 -10.54 13.49 7.95
CA ILE A 31 -11.60 12.50 7.78
C ILE A 31 -12.94 13.23 7.87
N ALA A 32 -13.65 13.34 6.76
CA ALA A 32 -14.98 13.93 6.70
C ALA A 32 -16.07 12.90 6.97
N CYS A 33 -15.90 11.65 6.53
CA CYS A 33 -16.84 10.58 6.81
C CYS A 33 -16.16 9.21 6.92
N VAL A 34 -16.87 8.27 7.55
CA VAL A 34 -16.47 6.87 7.69
C VAL A 34 -17.62 5.99 7.21
N ALA A 35 -17.34 5.05 6.32
CA ALA A 35 -18.34 4.17 5.75
C ALA A 35 -17.95 2.70 5.92
N ALA A 36 -18.94 1.84 6.12
CA ALA A 36 -18.77 0.40 6.24
C ALA A 36 -20.01 -0.33 5.66
N SER A 37 -20.21 -1.59 6.03
CA SER A 37 -21.39 -2.35 5.61
C SER A 37 -22.70 -1.73 6.14
N SER A 38 -23.82 -2.04 5.48
CA SER A 38 -25.17 -1.67 5.93
C SER A 38 -25.47 -2.07 7.38
N TYR A 39 -24.94 -3.21 7.84
CA TYR A 39 -25.04 -3.63 9.25
C TYR A 39 -24.39 -2.64 10.25
N SER A 40 -23.35 -1.92 9.82
CA SER A 40 -22.67 -0.93 10.64
C SER A 40 -23.28 0.45 10.50
N ALA A 41 -24.00 0.72 9.40
CA ALA A 41 -24.58 2.02 9.10
C ALA A 41 -25.57 2.48 10.19
N GLY A 42 -25.63 3.78 10.44
CA GLY A 42 -26.50 4.40 11.46
C GLY A 42 -25.98 4.32 12.91
N LYS A 43 -25.07 3.38 13.21
CA LYS A 43 -24.35 3.34 14.51
C LYS A 43 -23.31 4.45 14.58
N THR A 44 -22.93 4.86 15.79
CA THR A 44 -21.71 5.63 15.98
C THR A 44 -20.50 4.77 15.63
N TYR A 45 -19.40 5.40 15.19
CA TYR A 45 -18.18 4.66 14.86
C TYR A 45 -17.68 3.86 16.07
N LYS A 46 -17.78 4.43 17.28
CA LYS A 46 -17.43 3.71 18.52
C LYS A 46 -18.21 2.41 18.65
N GLU A 47 -19.53 2.45 18.52
CA GLU A 47 -20.38 1.24 18.61
C GLU A 47 -20.03 0.21 17.53
N ALA A 48 -19.85 0.66 16.29
CA ALA A 48 -19.55 -0.22 15.16
C ALA A 48 -18.15 -0.87 15.25
N ALA A 49 -17.16 -0.16 15.80
CA ALA A 49 -15.77 -0.57 15.81
C ALA A 49 -15.30 -1.18 17.13
N MET A 50 -15.91 -0.87 18.29
CA MET A 50 -15.36 -1.18 19.61
C MET A 50 -14.98 -2.65 19.81
N GLN A 51 -15.86 -3.59 19.44
CA GLN A 51 -15.57 -5.02 19.58
C GLN A 51 -14.52 -5.53 18.57
N LYS A 52 -14.30 -4.77 17.49
CA LYS A 52 -13.44 -5.12 16.36
C LYS A 52 -12.16 -4.29 16.31
N TRP A 53 -11.95 -3.38 17.27
CA TRP A 53 -10.83 -2.45 17.28
C TRP A 53 -9.52 -3.19 17.58
N LYS A 54 -8.56 -3.09 16.66
CA LYS A 54 -7.29 -3.84 16.67
C LYS A 54 -6.07 -2.93 16.82
N MET A 55 -6.27 -1.62 16.86
CA MET A 55 -5.15 -0.67 16.98
C MET A 55 -4.72 -0.53 18.44
N LYS A 56 -3.42 -0.28 18.66
CA LYS A 56 -2.88 0.01 19.99
C LYS A 56 -3.43 1.32 20.56
N GLN A 57 -3.60 2.33 19.69
CA GLN A 57 -4.15 3.62 20.08
C GLN A 57 -5.67 3.52 20.26
N ALA A 58 -6.23 4.25 21.23
CA ALA A 58 -7.67 4.39 21.37
C ALA A 58 -8.31 5.03 20.14
N ILE A 59 -9.59 4.71 19.90
CA ILE A 59 -10.41 5.36 18.87
C ILE A 59 -10.36 6.89 19.12
N PRO A 60 -10.02 7.72 18.12
CA PRO A 60 -10.01 9.17 18.30
C PRO A 60 -11.39 9.67 18.74
N SER A 61 -11.45 10.55 19.74
CA SER A 61 -12.71 11.07 20.30
C SER A 61 -13.56 11.81 19.26
N THR A 62 -12.92 12.46 18.29
CA THR A 62 -13.57 13.13 17.16
C THR A 62 -14.31 12.13 16.27
N ILE A 63 -13.63 11.05 15.87
CA ILE A 63 -14.18 10.02 14.99
C ILE A 63 -15.18 9.12 15.73
N ALA A 64 -15.01 8.89 17.03
CA ALA A 64 -15.87 8.03 17.83
C ALA A 64 -17.37 8.37 17.71
N LYS A 65 -17.69 9.66 17.52
CA LYS A 65 -19.06 10.19 17.42
C LYS A 65 -19.62 10.17 16.00
N TYR A 66 -18.81 9.94 14.97
CA TYR A 66 -19.28 9.94 13.59
C TYR A 66 -20.33 8.86 13.41
N LYS A 67 -21.41 9.17 12.70
CA LYS A 67 -22.35 8.16 12.23
C LYS A 67 -21.69 7.42 11.07
N VAL A 68 -21.68 6.10 11.16
CA VAL A 68 -21.17 5.25 10.08
C VAL A 68 -22.17 5.28 8.94
N LEU A 69 -21.68 5.53 7.74
CA LEU A 69 -22.45 5.51 6.50
C LEU A 69 -22.36 4.13 5.83
N SER A 70 -23.35 3.77 5.02
CA SER A 70 -23.31 2.62 4.12
C SER A 70 -22.43 2.93 2.92
N VAL A 71 -21.48 2.04 2.61
CA VAL A 71 -20.61 2.19 1.44
C VAL A 71 -21.38 2.21 0.12
N GLU A 72 -22.57 1.61 0.08
CA GLU A 72 -23.42 1.50 -1.11
C GLU A 72 -24.61 2.46 -1.05
N ASP A 73 -25.36 2.45 0.07
CA ASP A 73 -26.65 3.15 0.15
C ASP A 73 -26.49 4.67 0.33
N ASP A 74 -25.39 5.13 0.94
CA ASP A 74 -25.16 6.54 1.26
C ASP A 74 -24.17 7.20 0.28
N ILE A 75 -24.01 6.65 -0.93
CA ILE A 75 -23.01 7.11 -1.90
C ILE A 75 -23.14 8.60 -2.26
N GLU A 76 -24.35 9.14 -2.38
CA GLU A 76 -24.57 10.57 -2.69
C GLU A 76 -24.09 11.45 -1.52
N GLN A 77 -24.40 11.05 -0.29
CA GLN A 77 -23.98 11.77 0.91
C GLN A 77 -22.45 11.73 1.08
N ILE A 78 -21.84 10.57 0.80
CA ILE A 78 -20.38 10.44 0.86
C ILE A 78 -19.75 11.29 -0.23
N SER A 79 -20.22 11.18 -1.47
CA SER A 79 -19.62 11.87 -2.63
C SER A 79 -19.73 13.40 -2.55
N SER A 80 -20.79 13.93 -1.91
CA SER A 80 -20.96 15.37 -1.70
C SER A 80 -20.13 15.94 -0.53
N SER A 81 -19.53 15.09 0.31
CA SER A 81 -18.81 15.52 1.52
C SER A 81 -17.30 15.34 1.46
N VAL A 82 -16.76 14.77 0.37
CA VAL A 82 -15.34 14.36 0.28
C VAL A 82 -14.69 14.78 -1.03
N ASP A 83 -13.40 15.10 -0.98
CA ASP A 83 -12.56 15.33 -2.16
C ASP A 83 -12.00 14.02 -2.74
N LEU A 84 -11.88 12.97 -1.91
CA LEU A 84 -11.47 11.63 -2.31
C LEU A 84 -11.95 10.58 -1.31
N VAL A 85 -11.92 9.30 -1.72
CA VAL A 85 -12.15 8.17 -0.83
C VAL A 85 -10.96 7.21 -0.82
N PHE A 86 -10.62 6.73 0.38
CA PHE A 86 -9.76 5.58 0.57
C PHE A 86 -10.62 4.32 0.64
N SER A 87 -10.33 3.34 -0.22
CA SER A 87 -11.04 2.05 -0.24
C SER A 87 -10.23 0.94 0.45
N ALA A 88 -10.87 0.29 1.42
CA ALA A 88 -10.35 -0.85 2.17
C ALA A 88 -11.48 -1.86 2.49
N LEU A 89 -12.24 -2.22 1.46
CA LEU A 89 -13.43 -3.07 1.59
C LEU A 89 -13.06 -4.53 1.85
N ASP A 90 -13.88 -5.24 2.63
CA ASP A 90 -13.73 -6.67 2.92
C ASP A 90 -14.94 -7.43 2.38
N THR A 91 -14.96 -7.61 1.06
CA THR A 91 -16.02 -8.31 0.31
C THR A 91 -15.44 -8.87 -1.00
N ASP A 92 -16.26 -9.52 -1.83
CA ASP A 92 -15.76 -10.14 -3.05
C ASP A 92 -15.25 -9.12 -4.08
N LYS A 93 -14.33 -9.56 -4.96
CA LYS A 93 -13.68 -8.67 -5.94
C LYS A 93 -14.67 -8.01 -6.90
N ASN A 94 -15.77 -8.68 -7.27
CA ASN A 94 -16.74 -8.12 -8.22
C ASN A 94 -17.55 -7.00 -7.56
N LYS A 95 -17.96 -7.21 -6.31
CA LYS A 95 -18.64 -6.17 -5.54
C LYS A 95 -17.74 -4.98 -5.26
N ILE A 96 -16.47 -5.21 -4.92
CA ILE A 96 -15.48 -4.11 -4.78
C ILE A 96 -15.39 -3.31 -6.08
N LYS A 97 -15.24 -3.97 -7.23
CA LYS A 97 -15.17 -3.27 -8.53
C LYS A 97 -16.39 -2.38 -8.76
N LYS A 98 -17.59 -2.93 -8.54
CA LYS A 98 -18.83 -2.18 -8.71
C LYS A 98 -18.87 -0.95 -7.81
N ILE A 99 -18.56 -1.11 -6.53
CA ILE A 99 -18.56 0.01 -5.58
C ILE A 99 -17.55 1.08 -5.99
N GLU A 100 -16.29 0.71 -6.26
CA GLU A 100 -15.25 1.67 -6.63
C GLU A 100 -15.56 2.40 -7.95
N LEU A 101 -16.16 1.72 -8.93
CA LEU A 101 -16.65 2.35 -10.16
C LEU A 101 -17.76 3.38 -9.89
N LEU A 102 -18.73 3.08 -9.03
CA LEU A 102 -19.80 4.01 -8.68
C LEU A 102 -19.25 5.32 -8.07
N TYR A 103 -18.25 5.23 -7.18
CA TYR A 103 -17.61 6.44 -6.63
C TYR A 103 -16.87 7.24 -7.70
N ALA A 104 -16.14 6.56 -8.60
CA ALA A 104 -15.47 7.22 -9.71
C ALA A 104 -16.45 7.91 -10.68
N GLU A 105 -17.59 7.29 -10.98
CA GLU A 105 -18.68 7.89 -11.77
C GLU A 105 -19.26 9.14 -11.10
N LYS A 106 -19.31 9.16 -9.76
CA LYS A 106 -19.69 10.33 -8.95
C LYS A 106 -18.60 11.38 -8.83
N ASN A 107 -17.60 11.34 -9.73
CA ASN A 107 -16.48 12.27 -9.78
C ASN A 107 -15.55 12.24 -8.56
N ILE A 108 -15.55 11.13 -7.81
CA ILE A 108 -14.69 10.96 -6.64
C ILE A 108 -13.45 10.13 -6.99
N PRO A 109 -12.24 10.67 -6.78
CA PRO A 109 -11.01 9.88 -6.78
C PRO A 109 -11.05 8.74 -5.75
N VAL A 110 -10.83 7.50 -6.20
CA VAL A 110 -10.80 6.30 -5.38
C VAL A 110 -9.38 5.77 -5.27
N ILE A 111 -8.83 5.80 -4.05
CA ILE A 111 -7.48 5.31 -3.75
C ILE A 111 -7.64 3.97 -3.03
N SER A 112 -7.49 2.87 -3.78
CA SER A 112 -7.87 1.54 -3.32
C SER A 112 -6.68 0.71 -2.82
N ASN A 113 -6.90 0.05 -1.68
CA ASN A 113 -6.00 -0.99 -1.17
C ASN A 113 -6.34 -2.39 -1.68
N ASN A 114 -7.53 -2.54 -2.29
CA ASN A 114 -8.07 -3.82 -2.71
C ASN A 114 -7.36 -4.33 -3.97
N SER A 115 -7.31 -5.65 -4.12
CA SER A 115 -6.71 -6.28 -5.31
C SER A 115 -7.61 -6.24 -6.55
N ALA A 116 -8.85 -5.77 -6.43
CA ALA A 116 -9.89 -5.98 -7.41
C ALA A 116 -9.57 -5.32 -8.78
N HIS A 117 -9.06 -4.09 -8.77
CA HIS A 117 -8.68 -3.34 -9.96
C HIS A 117 -7.18 -3.43 -10.33
N ARG A 118 -6.37 -4.21 -9.60
CA ARG A 118 -4.92 -4.33 -9.86
C ARG A 118 -4.57 -4.74 -11.28
N TRP A 119 -5.45 -5.47 -11.95
CA TRP A 119 -5.26 -5.95 -13.31
C TRP A 119 -6.24 -5.32 -14.32
N THR A 120 -6.98 -4.27 -13.92
CA THR A 120 -7.75 -3.48 -14.90
C THR A 120 -6.75 -2.69 -15.77
N PRO A 121 -6.85 -2.76 -17.12
CA PRO A 121 -5.83 -2.20 -18.03
C PRO A 121 -5.52 -0.73 -17.80
N GLU A 122 -6.56 0.10 -17.65
CA GLU A 122 -6.49 1.54 -17.45
C GLU A 122 -6.37 1.98 -15.98
N VAL A 123 -6.23 1.05 -15.03
CA VAL A 123 -6.04 1.39 -13.60
C VAL A 123 -4.56 1.29 -13.25
N PRO A 124 -3.92 2.42 -12.85
CA PRO A 124 -2.52 2.39 -12.49
C PRO A 124 -2.31 1.78 -11.10
N MET A 125 -1.24 0.99 -11.00
CA MET A 125 -0.78 0.37 -9.74
C MET A 125 0.51 1.03 -9.30
N ILE A 126 0.46 1.83 -8.24
CA ILE A 126 1.53 2.81 -7.96
C ILE A 126 2.16 2.58 -6.59
N ILE A 127 3.49 2.58 -6.58
CA ILE A 127 4.31 2.90 -5.42
C ILE A 127 4.94 4.27 -5.71
N PRO A 128 4.59 5.33 -4.94
CA PRO A 128 4.96 6.71 -5.29
C PRO A 128 6.44 6.95 -5.60
N GLU A 129 7.34 6.26 -4.90
CA GLU A 129 8.78 6.38 -5.09
C GLU A 129 9.32 5.59 -6.30
N VAL A 130 8.56 4.62 -6.81
CA VAL A 130 9.03 3.68 -7.85
C VAL A 130 8.53 4.07 -9.23
N ASN A 131 7.23 4.31 -9.37
CA ASN A 131 6.59 4.53 -10.66
C ASN A 131 5.59 5.71 -10.63
N PRO A 132 5.99 6.91 -10.17
CA PRO A 132 5.08 8.06 -10.08
C PRO A 132 4.55 8.54 -11.43
N HIS A 133 5.21 8.18 -12.53
CA HIS A 133 4.79 8.53 -13.89
C HIS A 133 3.59 7.70 -14.38
N HIS A 134 3.29 6.55 -13.75
CA HIS A 134 2.11 5.75 -14.10
C HIS A 134 0.79 6.47 -13.80
N THR A 135 0.80 7.59 -13.06
CA THR A 135 -0.40 8.42 -12.86
C THR A 135 -0.95 8.99 -14.16
N GLN A 136 -0.15 9.11 -15.22
CA GLN A 136 -0.60 9.51 -16.57
C GLN A 136 -1.73 8.62 -17.11
N LEU A 137 -1.84 7.37 -16.65
CA LEU A 137 -2.91 6.47 -17.05
C LEU A 137 -4.29 6.93 -16.57
N ILE A 138 -4.36 7.79 -15.56
CA ILE A 138 -5.60 8.41 -15.07
C ILE A 138 -6.28 9.22 -16.18
N ASP A 139 -5.51 9.89 -17.04
CA ASP A 139 -6.08 10.69 -18.15
C ASP A 139 -6.77 9.79 -19.18
N ALA A 140 -6.15 8.66 -19.50
CA ALA A 140 -6.75 7.65 -20.37
C ALA A 140 -8.00 7.02 -19.74
N GLN A 141 -7.95 6.73 -18.44
CA GLN A 141 -9.09 6.19 -17.70
C GLN A 141 -10.28 7.15 -17.68
N ARG A 142 -10.04 8.44 -17.39
CA ARG A 142 -11.07 9.49 -17.42
C ARG A 142 -11.68 9.62 -18.81
N LYS A 143 -10.84 9.70 -19.85
CA LYS A 143 -11.29 9.79 -21.24
C LYS A 143 -12.17 8.61 -21.65
N LYS A 144 -11.75 7.38 -21.31
CA LYS A 144 -12.49 6.15 -21.62
C LYS A 144 -13.87 6.12 -20.97
N ASN A 145 -13.98 6.58 -19.72
CA ASN A 145 -15.22 6.49 -18.94
C ASN A 145 -16.06 7.79 -18.96
N GLY A 146 -15.60 8.85 -19.63
CA GLY A 146 -16.26 10.15 -19.63
C GLY A 146 -16.24 10.87 -18.27
N TRP A 147 -15.34 10.49 -17.36
CA TRP A 147 -15.23 11.09 -16.04
C TRP A 147 -14.48 12.42 -16.08
N LYS A 148 -14.94 13.40 -15.31
CA LYS A 148 -14.28 14.72 -15.22
C LYS A 148 -13.22 14.75 -14.13
N LYS A 149 -13.60 14.37 -12.90
CA LYS A 149 -12.68 14.35 -11.75
C LYS A 149 -12.45 12.95 -11.20
N GLY A 150 -13.41 12.05 -11.31
CA GLY A 150 -13.31 10.70 -10.76
C GLY A 150 -12.28 9.85 -11.48
N PHE A 151 -11.69 8.91 -10.74
CA PHE A 151 -10.79 7.88 -11.23
C PHE A 151 -10.56 6.84 -10.13
N ILE A 152 -9.99 5.70 -10.50
CA ILE A 152 -9.55 4.63 -9.60
C ILE A 152 -8.06 4.45 -9.78
N VAL A 153 -7.33 4.44 -8.67
CA VAL A 153 -5.93 4.07 -8.58
C VAL A 153 -5.76 3.04 -7.47
N VAL A 154 -4.84 2.10 -7.66
CA VAL A 154 -4.56 1.06 -6.67
C VAL A 154 -3.12 1.14 -6.19
N LYS A 155 -2.93 0.76 -4.92
CA LYS A 155 -1.60 0.38 -4.41
C LYS A 155 -1.41 -1.14 -4.54
N PRO A 156 -0.17 -1.62 -4.71
CA PRO A 156 0.11 -3.05 -4.88
C PRO A 156 -0.06 -3.85 -3.59
N ASN A 157 0.24 -5.15 -3.64
CA ASN A 157 0.25 -6.02 -2.47
C ASN A 157 1.19 -5.48 -1.36
N CYS A 158 0.76 -5.63 -0.11
CA CYS A 158 1.54 -5.27 1.07
C CYS A 158 2.84 -6.09 1.24
N SER A 159 2.91 -7.34 0.79
CA SER A 159 4.10 -8.19 0.93
C SER A 159 5.25 -7.71 0.05
N ILE A 160 4.93 -7.38 -1.21
CA ILE A 160 5.92 -6.96 -2.21
C ILE A 160 6.59 -5.62 -1.87
N GLN A 161 5.92 -4.79 -1.07
CA GLN A 161 6.49 -3.52 -0.58
C GLN A 161 7.79 -3.74 0.22
N SER A 162 7.97 -4.93 0.81
CA SER A 162 9.17 -5.26 1.58
C SER A 162 10.43 -5.36 0.72
N TYR A 163 10.32 -5.63 -0.59
CA TYR A 163 11.50 -5.89 -1.43
C TYR A 163 11.50 -5.15 -2.77
N VAL A 164 10.35 -4.82 -3.35
CA VAL A 164 10.26 -4.20 -4.69
C VAL A 164 10.96 -2.84 -4.72
N MET A 165 10.89 -2.05 -3.64
CA MET A 165 11.58 -0.76 -3.60
C MET A 165 13.11 -0.90 -3.58
N VAL A 166 13.63 -1.86 -2.81
CA VAL A 166 15.06 -2.18 -2.78
C VAL A 166 15.51 -2.63 -4.16
N LEU A 167 14.78 -3.55 -4.79
CA LEU A 167 15.10 -4.04 -6.14
C LEU A 167 14.95 -2.97 -7.21
N THR A 168 14.03 -2.01 -7.04
CA THR A 168 13.90 -0.84 -7.92
C THR A 168 15.18 -0.02 -7.91
N ALA A 169 15.76 0.23 -6.73
CA ALA A 169 17.02 0.94 -6.61
C ALA A 169 18.19 0.21 -7.30
N LEU A 170 18.07 -1.09 -7.56
CA LEU A 170 19.10 -1.91 -8.19
C LEU A 170 18.81 -2.21 -9.66
N ARG A 171 17.77 -1.62 -10.26
CA ARG A 171 17.38 -1.91 -11.65
C ARG A 171 18.40 -1.49 -12.69
N GLU A 172 19.28 -0.53 -12.39
CA GLU A 172 20.37 -0.14 -13.30
C GLU A 172 21.33 -1.29 -13.60
N PHE A 173 21.45 -2.25 -12.67
CA PHE A 173 22.26 -3.47 -12.84
C PHE A 173 21.52 -4.61 -13.56
N GLN A 174 20.27 -4.36 -13.99
CA GLN A 174 19.42 -5.29 -14.73
C GLN A 174 19.25 -6.64 -14.01
N PRO A 175 18.45 -6.71 -12.93
CA PRO A 175 18.08 -7.97 -12.29
C PRO A 175 17.48 -8.95 -13.31
N LEU A 176 17.97 -10.19 -13.32
CA LEU A 176 17.55 -11.27 -14.23
C LEU A 176 16.66 -12.29 -13.55
N LYS A 177 17.07 -12.76 -12.37
CA LYS A 177 16.39 -13.81 -11.60
C LYS A 177 16.28 -13.38 -10.15
N ILE A 178 15.11 -13.59 -9.57
CA ILE A 178 14.85 -13.28 -8.16
C ILE A 178 14.16 -14.48 -7.52
N ARG A 179 14.71 -14.94 -6.40
CA ARG A 179 14.03 -15.85 -5.48
C ARG A 179 13.62 -15.06 -4.26
N VAL A 180 12.34 -15.11 -3.90
CA VAL A 180 11.83 -14.44 -2.70
C VAL A 180 11.07 -15.41 -1.82
N THR A 181 11.39 -15.42 -0.52
CA THR A 181 10.56 -16.06 0.50
C THR A 181 10.04 -14.98 1.44
N SER A 182 8.72 -14.77 1.44
CA SER A 182 8.09 -13.80 2.32
C SER A 182 7.57 -14.47 3.59
N LEU A 183 7.88 -13.86 4.73
CA LEU A 183 7.36 -14.22 6.05
C LEU A 183 6.42 -13.11 6.52
N GLN A 184 5.13 -13.40 6.52
CA GLN A 184 4.08 -12.41 6.62
C GLN A 184 3.37 -12.45 7.97
N ALA A 185 3.24 -11.30 8.62
CA ALA A 185 2.41 -11.07 9.80
C ALA A 185 0.94 -11.46 9.66
N ILE A 186 0.30 -11.79 10.78
CA ILE A 186 -1.13 -12.12 10.85
C ILE A 186 -2.05 -10.92 10.58
N SER A 187 -1.58 -9.68 10.79
CA SER A 187 -2.37 -8.49 10.45
C SER A 187 -2.62 -8.34 8.96
N GLY A 188 -1.81 -8.98 8.10
CA GLY A 188 -2.03 -9.05 6.65
C GLY A 188 -3.34 -9.79 6.29
N ALA A 189 -3.81 -10.69 7.16
CA ALA A 189 -5.11 -11.36 7.04
C ALA A 189 -6.22 -10.63 7.81
N GLY A 190 -5.97 -9.42 8.30
CA GLY A 190 -6.90 -8.67 9.16
C GLY A 190 -7.10 -9.27 10.56
N LYS A 191 -6.23 -10.20 10.98
CA LYS A 191 -6.33 -10.94 12.24
C LYS A 191 -5.40 -10.39 13.33
N THR A 192 -5.66 -10.80 14.56
CA THR A 192 -4.81 -10.66 15.75
C THR A 192 -4.66 -12.01 16.42
N PHE A 193 -3.74 -12.17 17.36
CA PHE A 193 -3.63 -13.42 18.14
C PHE A 193 -4.86 -13.75 18.98
N LYS A 194 -5.74 -12.77 19.25
CA LYS A 194 -7.03 -13.01 19.90
C LYS A 194 -8.03 -13.66 18.94
N SER A 195 -8.01 -13.27 17.67
CA SER A 195 -8.95 -13.75 16.65
C SER A 195 -8.43 -14.92 15.81
N TRP A 196 -7.20 -15.34 16.06
CA TRP A 196 -6.51 -16.44 15.38
C TRP A 196 -5.47 -17.01 16.35
N ALA A 197 -5.95 -17.72 17.37
CA ALA A 197 -5.12 -18.24 18.44
C ALA A 197 -4.21 -19.38 17.96
N GLU A 198 -4.66 -20.12 16.95
CA GLU A 198 -3.99 -21.24 16.28
C GLU A 198 -2.71 -20.82 15.55
N MET A 199 -2.50 -19.52 15.35
CA MET A 199 -1.22 -19.01 14.85
C MET A 199 -0.14 -18.98 15.92
N LYS A 200 -0.46 -19.01 17.22
CA LYS A 200 0.57 -19.01 18.26
C LYS A 200 1.40 -20.28 18.12
N ASP A 201 2.72 -20.12 18.09
CA ASP A 201 3.67 -21.23 17.92
C ASP A 201 3.43 -22.06 16.64
N ASN A 202 2.97 -21.40 15.57
CA ASN A 202 2.64 -22.07 14.32
C ASN A 202 3.05 -21.26 13.10
N VAL A 203 3.35 -21.96 12.01
CA VAL A 203 3.72 -21.40 10.71
C VAL A 203 2.85 -22.06 9.65
N ILE A 204 2.22 -21.25 8.79
CA ILE A 204 1.40 -21.75 7.68
C ILE A 204 2.14 -21.45 6.38
N PRO A 205 2.64 -22.47 5.65
CA PRO A 205 3.45 -22.29 4.45
C PRO A 205 2.61 -21.98 3.20
N TYR A 206 1.44 -21.38 3.37
CA TYR A 206 0.52 -21.09 2.28
C TYR A 206 -0.32 -19.85 2.56
N ILE A 207 -0.41 -18.97 1.55
CA ILE A 207 -1.30 -17.81 1.54
C ILE A 207 -1.92 -17.73 0.15
N ASN A 208 -3.23 -17.91 0.06
CA ASN A 208 -3.95 -18.02 -1.22
C ASN A 208 -3.68 -16.81 -2.16
N GLY A 209 -3.18 -17.13 -3.36
CA GLY A 209 -2.86 -16.18 -4.44
C GLY A 209 -1.73 -15.20 -4.13
N GLU A 210 -0.98 -15.39 -3.05
CA GLU A 210 0.03 -14.43 -2.62
C GLU A 210 1.35 -14.57 -3.39
N GLU A 211 1.68 -15.78 -3.81
CA GLU A 211 2.84 -16.07 -4.67
C GLU A 211 2.65 -15.47 -6.06
N GLU A 212 1.52 -15.72 -6.71
CA GLU A 212 1.19 -15.12 -8.01
C GLU A 212 1.30 -13.58 -7.97
N LYS A 213 0.77 -12.94 -6.92
CA LYS A 213 0.91 -11.48 -6.75
C LYS A 213 2.37 -11.07 -6.57
N SER A 214 3.15 -11.84 -5.83
CA SER A 214 4.58 -11.58 -5.57
C SER A 214 5.43 -11.70 -6.84
N GLU A 215 5.02 -12.54 -7.77
CA GLU A 215 5.69 -12.78 -9.05
C GLU A 215 5.25 -11.80 -10.14
N GLN A 216 3.95 -11.47 -10.19
CA GLN A 216 3.36 -10.72 -11.31
C GLN A 216 3.21 -9.22 -11.05
N GLU A 217 2.83 -8.78 -9.84
CA GLU A 217 2.63 -7.35 -9.56
C GLU A 217 3.91 -6.51 -9.74
N PRO A 218 5.14 -6.97 -9.37
CA PRO A 218 6.36 -6.23 -9.65
C PRO A 218 6.56 -5.94 -11.14
N LEU A 219 6.19 -6.86 -12.03
CA LEU A 219 6.33 -6.68 -13.48
C LEU A 219 5.41 -5.59 -14.01
N LYS A 220 4.23 -5.40 -13.40
CA LYS A 220 3.35 -4.28 -13.71
C LYS A 220 3.91 -2.97 -13.17
N ILE A 221 4.42 -2.95 -11.93
CA ILE A 221 5.03 -1.76 -11.32
C ILE A 221 6.22 -1.25 -12.15
N TRP A 222 7.04 -2.18 -12.65
CA TRP A 222 8.22 -1.87 -13.47
C TRP A 222 7.93 -1.77 -14.97
N GLY A 223 6.68 -1.99 -15.37
CA GLY A 223 6.22 -1.94 -16.75
C GLY A 223 6.21 -0.52 -17.33
N ALA A 224 6.06 -0.46 -18.65
CA ALA A 224 6.01 0.79 -19.40
C ALA A 224 4.56 1.13 -19.78
N LEU A 225 4.24 2.42 -19.83
CA LEU A 225 2.96 2.88 -20.39
C LEU A 225 2.93 2.62 -21.90
N LYS A 226 1.90 1.93 -22.38
CA LYS A 226 1.68 1.67 -23.81
C LYS A 226 0.20 1.48 -24.10
N ASP A 227 -0.30 2.15 -25.14
CA ASP A 227 -1.67 2.00 -25.65
C ASP A 227 -2.75 2.11 -24.54
N ASN A 228 -2.66 3.15 -23.70
CA ASN A 228 -3.57 3.36 -22.56
C ASN A 228 -3.62 2.19 -21.55
N SER A 229 -2.52 1.46 -21.43
CA SER A 229 -2.34 0.38 -20.47
C SER A 229 -0.88 0.32 -20.00
N ILE A 230 -0.56 -0.66 -19.15
CA ILE A 230 0.81 -0.94 -18.72
C ILE A 230 1.27 -2.24 -19.38
N GLN A 231 2.26 -2.15 -20.26
CA GLN A 231 2.97 -3.31 -20.77
C GLN A 231 3.93 -3.81 -19.68
N LEU A 232 3.77 -5.07 -19.26
CA LEU A 232 4.56 -5.67 -18.20
C LEU A 232 6.06 -5.70 -18.56
N ALA A 233 6.90 -5.46 -17.55
CA ALA A 233 8.32 -5.72 -17.66
C ALA A 233 8.55 -7.20 -17.98
N GLN A 234 9.48 -7.49 -18.91
CA GLN A 234 9.80 -8.86 -19.32
C GLN A 234 10.80 -9.54 -18.38
N GLN A 235 11.48 -8.75 -17.54
CA GLN A 235 12.46 -9.19 -16.57
C GLN A 235 12.34 -8.34 -15.30
N PRO A 236 12.76 -8.86 -14.13
CA PRO A 236 13.33 -10.19 -13.87
C PRO A 236 12.29 -11.32 -13.88
N VAL A 237 12.74 -12.57 -13.98
CA VAL A 237 11.93 -13.74 -13.57
C VAL A 237 11.92 -13.82 -12.05
N ILE A 238 10.73 -13.87 -11.46
CA ILE A 238 10.55 -13.92 -10.00
C ILE A 238 9.93 -15.26 -9.64
N SER A 239 10.52 -15.94 -8.66
CA SER A 239 9.93 -17.12 -8.02
C SER A 239 9.70 -16.82 -6.55
N ALA A 240 8.46 -16.99 -6.09
CA ALA A 240 8.06 -16.63 -4.74
C ALA A 240 7.68 -17.86 -3.89
N THR A 241 7.86 -17.74 -2.59
CA THR A 241 7.22 -18.60 -1.59
C THR A 241 6.66 -17.70 -0.48
N CYS A 242 5.38 -17.87 -0.13
CA CYS A 242 4.70 -16.97 0.80
C CYS A 242 4.18 -17.69 2.04
N ILE A 243 4.76 -17.34 3.19
CA ILE A 243 4.56 -18.04 4.46
C ILE A 243 3.93 -17.09 5.47
N ARG A 244 2.90 -17.55 6.19
CA ARG A 244 2.32 -16.84 7.34
C ARG A 244 3.07 -17.25 8.61
N ILE A 245 3.54 -16.26 9.37
CA ILE A 245 4.30 -16.46 10.61
C ILE A 245 3.62 -15.80 11.82
N PRO A 246 3.94 -16.21 13.06
CA PRO A 246 3.29 -15.73 14.26
C PRO A 246 3.87 -14.39 14.71
N VAL A 247 3.69 -13.35 13.90
CA VAL A 247 4.07 -11.97 14.22
C VAL A 247 2.89 -11.04 13.99
N THR A 248 2.74 -10.03 14.87
CA THR A 248 1.57 -9.14 14.87
C THR A 248 1.49 -8.27 13.63
N ASP A 249 2.58 -7.59 13.30
CA ASP A 249 2.74 -6.70 12.13
C ASP A 249 4.18 -6.81 11.63
N GLY A 250 4.38 -6.49 10.36
CA GLY A 250 5.67 -6.57 9.66
C GLY A 250 5.69 -7.72 8.66
N HIS A 251 5.97 -7.44 7.39
CA HIS A 251 6.26 -8.46 6.38
C HIS A 251 7.75 -8.44 6.11
N MET A 252 8.39 -9.58 6.34
CA MET A 252 9.79 -9.80 6.06
C MET A 252 9.92 -10.55 4.73
N ALA A 253 10.96 -10.26 3.96
CA ALA A 253 11.30 -10.97 2.75
C ALA A 253 12.78 -11.32 2.77
N SER A 254 13.09 -12.60 2.59
CA SER A 254 14.42 -13.07 2.22
C SER A 254 14.49 -13.09 0.70
N VAL A 255 15.46 -12.39 0.13
CA VAL A 255 15.59 -12.19 -1.31
C VAL A 255 16.98 -12.61 -1.77
N SER A 256 17.05 -13.43 -2.81
CA SER A 256 18.27 -13.69 -3.56
C SER A 256 18.09 -13.22 -5.00
N VAL A 257 19.11 -12.61 -5.59
CA VAL A 257 19.03 -11.96 -6.89
C VAL A 257 20.29 -12.19 -7.72
N THR A 258 20.09 -12.46 -9.01
CA THR A 258 21.14 -12.46 -10.05
C THR A 258 20.92 -11.26 -10.98
N PHE A 259 22.01 -10.63 -11.39
CA PHE A 259 22.06 -9.46 -12.27
C PHE A 259 22.73 -9.80 -13.60
N THR A 260 22.45 -9.02 -14.65
CA THR A 260 23.27 -9.06 -15.87
C THR A 260 24.70 -8.59 -15.58
N THR A 261 24.82 -7.52 -14.79
CA THR A 261 26.11 -6.99 -14.32
C THR A 261 26.14 -7.06 -12.80
N LYS A 262 26.87 -8.03 -12.22
CA LYS A 262 26.99 -8.18 -10.76
C LYS A 262 27.56 -6.89 -10.14
N PRO A 263 26.79 -6.13 -9.35
CA PRO A 263 27.32 -4.96 -8.67
C PRO A 263 28.16 -5.37 -7.45
N SER A 264 29.11 -4.53 -7.07
CA SER A 264 29.76 -4.61 -5.75
C SER A 264 28.81 -4.17 -4.63
N LYS A 265 29.09 -4.57 -3.39
CA LYS A 265 28.34 -4.13 -2.21
C LYS A 265 28.26 -2.60 -2.09
N GLN A 266 29.36 -1.91 -2.41
CA GLN A 266 29.42 -0.45 -2.38
C GLN A 266 28.49 0.18 -3.44
N GLN A 267 28.45 -0.39 -4.64
CA GLN A 267 27.52 0.06 -5.69
C GLN A 267 26.07 -0.13 -5.25
N ILE A 268 25.71 -1.29 -4.69
CA ILE A 268 24.35 -1.55 -4.17
C ILE A 268 23.93 -0.48 -3.15
N LEU A 269 24.77 -0.21 -2.14
CA LEU A 269 24.47 0.77 -1.11
C LEU A 269 24.41 2.20 -1.68
N GLY A 270 25.28 2.52 -2.64
CA GLY A 270 25.28 3.78 -3.37
C GLY A 270 23.98 4.00 -4.15
N SER A 271 23.50 3.00 -4.88
CA SER A 271 22.26 3.07 -5.65
C SER A 271 21.02 3.20 -4.76
N ILE A 272 20.98 2.49 -3.62
CA ILE A 272 19.92 2.65 -2.61
C ILE A 272 19.88 4.08 -2.05
N HIS A 273 21.05 4.65 -1.75
CA HIS A 273 21.16 6.03 -1.28
C HIS A 273 20.70 7.04 -2.33
N ALA A 274 21.13 6.87 -3.59
CA ALA A 274 20.72 7.71 -4.70
C ALA A 274 19.20 7.65 -4.94
N PHE A 275 18.63 6.44 -4.96
CA PHE A 275 17.19 6.22 -5.07
C PHE A 275 16.43 6.94 -3.94
N THR A 276 16.93 6.82 -2.71
CA THR A 276 16.32 7.47 -1.54
C THR A 276 16.31 8.99 -1.67
N LYS A 277 17.42 9.59 -2.15
CA LYS A 277 17.47 11.03 -2.42
C LYS A 277 16.47 11.46 -3.49
N THR A 278 16.34 10.70 -4.57
CA THR A 278 15.36 10.98 -5.63
C THR A 278 13.94 10.90 -5.09
N ALA A 279 13.61 9.88 -4.30
CA ALA A 279 12.30 9.74 -3.67
C ALA A 279 11.94 10.93 -2.76
N GLN A 280 12.92 11.48 -2.03
CA GLN A 280 12.71 12.64 -1.16
C GLN A 280 12.38 13.93 -1.92
N GLN A 281 12.74 14.03 -3.21
CA GLN A 281 12.38 15.19 -4.04
C GLN A 281 10.86 15.32 -4.26
N LEU A 282 10.10 14.23 -4.04
CA LEU A 282 8.64 14.29 -4.05
C LEU A 282 8.08 15.18 -2.92
N LYS A 283 8.84 15.42 -1.83
CA LYS A 283 8.47 16.29 -0.70
C LYS A 283 7.05 16.04 -0.19
N LEU A 284 6.67 14.77 -0.06
CA LEU A 284 5.33 14.35 0.37
C LEU A 284 5.27 14.27 1.91
N PRO A 285 4.21 14.72 2.58
CA PRO A 285 4.20 14.80 4.05
C PRO A 285 4.43 13.47 4.79
N SER A 286 3.88 12.36 4.28
CA SER A 286 3.94 11.07 4.95
C SER A 286 5.37 10.51 5.03
N THR A 287 6.27 10.92 4.14
CA THR A 287 7.70 10.55 4.16
C THR A 287 8.61 11.72 4.55
N GLY A 288 8.28 12.95 4.16
CA GLY A 288 9.12 14.13 4.40
C GLY A 288 10.54 13.94 3.85
N ASN A 289 11.55 14.31 4.64
CA ASN A 289 12.96 14.09 4.32
C ASN A 289 13.51 12.77 4.88
N ARG A 290 12.65 11.86 5.34
CA ARG A 290 13.06 10.59 5.94
C ARG A 290 13.45 9.60 4.83
N PRO A 291 14.40 8.68 5.08
CA PRO A 291 14.80 7.70 4.08
C PRO A 291 13.69 6.67 3.84
N CYS A 292 13.34 6.42 2.57
CA CYS A 292 12.36 5.38 2.21
C CYS A 292 12.94 3.95 2.32
N ILE A 293 14.27 3.81 2.29
CA ILE A 293 15.00 2.57 2.57
C ILE A 293 16.08 2.85 3.61
N GLN A 294 16.16 2.04 4.65
CA GLN A 294 17.17 2.12 5.70
C GLN A 294 18.00 0.83 5.75
N TYR A 295 19.30 0.94 5.46
CA TYR A 295 20.24 -0.16 5.64
C TYR A 295 20.60 -0.33 7.13
N LEU A 296 20.55 -1.58 7.60
CA LEU A 296 20.95 -2.00 8.93
C LEU A 296 22.16 -2.92 8.79
N SER A 297 23.30 -2.50 9.35
CA SER A 297 24.57 -3.22 9.23
C SER A 297 24.70 -4.43 10.15
N ASP A 298 23.93 -4.46 11.24
CA ASP A 298 24.00 -5.54 12.23
C ASP A 298 23.50 -6.87 11.62
N ASN A 299 24.22 -7.95 11.93
CA ASN A 299 24.00 -9.28 11.33
C ASN A 299 22.66 -9.93 11.71
N ASP A 300 21.96 -9.44 12.72
CA ASP A 300 20.68 -9.97 13.18
C ASP A 300 19.50 -9.04 12.84
N ARG A 301 19.68 -8.14 11.86
CA ARG A 301 18.68 -7.14 11.45
C ARG A 301 18.32 -7.26 9.96
N PRO A 302 17.09 -6.91 9.56
CA PRO A 302 15.99 -6.38 10.39
C PRO A 302 15.23 -7.46 11.19
N GLN A 303 14.55 -7.06 12.26
CA GLN A 303 13.64 -7.90 13.06
C GLN A 303 12.23 -7.30 13.08
N THR A 304 11.21 -8.13 12.86
CA THR A 304 9.81 -7.69 12.72
C THR A 304 9.35 -6.78 13.86
N ARG A 305 9.64 -7.12 15.12
CA ARG A 305 9.22 -6.33 16.28
C ARG A 305 10.00 -5.02 16.46
N LEU A 306 11.29 -5.01 16.12
CA LEU A 306 12.18 -3.88 16.40
C LEU A 306 12.17 -2.83 15.28
N ASP A 307 12.01 -3.28 14.04
CA ASP A 307 12.32 -2.47 12.86
C ASP A 307 11.11 -2.09 12.01
N ARG A 308 9.97 -2.76 12.18
CA ARG A 308 8.78 -2.48 11.35
C ARG A 308 8.29 -1.03 11.47
N ASP A 309 8.53 -0.39 12.61
CA ASP A 309 8.08 0.98 12.87
C ASP A 309 9.10 2.04 12.42
N SER A 310 10.17 1.63 11.69
CA SER A 310 11.16 2.56 11.13
C SER A 310 10.50 3.67 10.31
N GLN A 311 10.89 4.91 10.60
CA GLN A 311 10.29 6.12 10.05
C GLN A 311 8.76 6.09 10.12
N PHE A 312 8.23 5.74 11.30
CA PHE A 312 6.80 5.63 11.58
C PHE A 312 6.09 4.56 10.73
N GLY A 313 6.84 3.53 10.34
CA GLY A 313 6.38 2.41 9.53
C GLY A 313 6.26 2.69 8.03
N MET A 314 6.83 3.81 7.56
CA MET A 314 6.85 4.19 6.14
C MET A 314 8.14 3.77 5.41
N SER A 315 9.22 3.50 6.14
CA SER A 315 10.49 3.06 5.55
C SER A 315 10.57 1.54 5.44
N ILE A 316 11.31 1.07 4.44
CA ILE A 316 11.74 -0.33 4.31
C ILE A 316 13.06 -0.48 5.05
N THR A 317 13.14 -1.40 6.00
CA THR A 317 14.43 -1.75 6.61
C THR A 317 15.05 -2.89 5.83
N PHE A 318 16.33 -2.78 5.54
CA PHE A 318 17.09 -3.66 4.64
C PHE A 318 18.39 -4.04 5.36
N GLY A 319 18.77 -5.31 5.34
CA GLY A 319 19.93 -5.83 6.06
C GLY A 319 20.39 -7.16 5.48
N ARG A 320 21.35 -7.82 6.12
CA ARG A 320 21.90 -9.12 5.66
C ARG A 320 22.40 -9.13 4.22
N LEU A 321 22.90 -7.99 3.73
CA LEU A 321 23.45 -7.89 2.38
C LEU A 321 24.77 -8.65 2.29
N GLU A 322 24.71 -9.82 1.68
CA GLU A 322 25.76 -10.84 1.60
C GLU A 322 25.82 -11.45 0.20
N GLU A 323 26.97 -11.96 -0.21
CA GLU A 323 27.07 -12.77 -1.43
C GLU A 323 26.25 -14.06 -1.27
N ASP A 324 25.63 -14.50 -2.36
CA ASP A 324 24.86 -15.74 -2.42
C ASP A 324 25.69 -16.82 -3.17
N SER A 325 25.54 -18.09 -2.80
CA SER A 325 26.29 -19.19 -3.42
C SER A 325 25.62 -19.73 -4.68
N LEU A 326 24.34 -19.42 -4.88
CA LEU A 326 23.53 -19.80 -6.05
C LEU A 326 23.13 -18.58 -6.91
N PHE A 327 23.05 -17.41 -6.29
CA PHE A 327 22.76 -16.12 -6.92
C PHE A 327 23.95 -15.18 -6.77
N ASP A 328 23.81 -13.89 -7.11
CA ASP A 328 24.89 -12.93 -6.90
C ASP A 328 24.89 -12.36 -5.47
N TRP A 329 23.70 -11.94 -5.03
CA TRP A 329 23.49 -11.31 -3.73
C TRP A 329 22.23 -11.83 -3.07
N LYS A 330 22.25 -11.87 -1.74
CA LYS A 330 21.08 -12.07 -0.90
C LYS A 330 20.96 -10.98 0.14
N PHE A 331 19.73 -10.73 0.57
CA PHE A 331 19.41 -9.76 1.62
C PHE A 331 18.09 -10.09 2.30
N VAL A 332 17.86 -9.48 3.45
CA VAL A 332 16.59 -9.50 4.16
C VAL A 332 16.02 -8.08 4.22
N ALA A 333 14.75 -7.94 3.91
CA ALA A 333 14.06 -6.66 3.99
C ALA A 333 12.70 -6.77 4.69
N LEU A 334 12.26 -5.69 5.34
CA LEU A 334 11.08 -5.64 6.19
C LEU A 334 10.30 -4.36 5.94
N SER A 335 8.98 -4.50 5.80
CA SER A 335 8.03 -3.39 5.73
C SER A 335 6.90 -3.52 6.74
N HIS A 336 6.34 -2.40 7.21
CA HIS A 336 5.09 -2.44 7.95
C HIS A 336 3.91 -2.67 6.99
N ASN A 337 3.33 -3.87 7.02
CA ASN A 337 2.31 -4.30 6.07
C ASN A 337 0.99 -3.49 6.13
N THR A 338 0.53 -3.03 7.29
CA THR A 338 -0.69 -2.20 7.36
C THR A 338 -0.43 -0.70 7.21
N ILE A 339 0.80 -0.22 7.45
CA ILE A 339 1.19 1.19 7.25
C ILE A 339 1.73 1.32 5.83
N ARG A 340 3.02 1.10 5.60
CA ARG A 340 3.62 1.14 4.25
C ARG A 340 2.89 0.27 3.25
N GLY A 341 2.59 -0.96 3.64
CA GLY A 341 1.94 -1.93 2.76
C GLY A 341 0.46 -1.69 2.50
N ALA A 342 -0.20 -0.79 3.22
CA ALA A 342 -1.63 -0.50 3.05
C ALA A 342 -1.96 0.98 3.28
N ALA A 343 -2.46 1.35 4.47
CA ALA A 343 -3.04 2.67 4.71
C ALA A 343 -2.05 3.82 4.49
N GLY A 344 -0.82 3.71 5.02
CA GLY A 344 0.23 4.71 4.82
C GLY A 344 0.68 4.82 3.37
N GLY A 345 0.82 3.68 2.66
CA GLY A 345 1.13 3.67 1.23
C GLY A 345 0.02 4.30 0.38
N ALA A 346 -1.25 4.06 0.72
CA ALA A 346 -2.39 4.69 0.06
C ALA A 346 -2.46 6.20 0.35
N ILE A 347 -2.19 6.64 1.59
CA ILE A 347 -2.10 8.07 1.92
C ILE A 347 -0.97 8.73 1.11
N LEU A 348 0.23 8.12 1.07
CA LEU A 348 1.35 8.63 0.27
C LEU A 348 1.01 8.73 -1.22
N LEU A 349 0.24 7.76 -1.74
CA LEU A 349 -0.27 7.80 -3.10
C LEU A 349 -1.26 8.97 -3.32
N ALA A 350 -2.16 9.21 -2.38
CA ALA A 350 -3.04 10.39 -2.43
C ALA A 350 -2.24 11.70 -2.39
N GLU A 351 -1.19 11.78 -1.58
CA GLU A 351 -0.29 12.94 -1.54
C GLU A 351 0.38 13.19 -2.90
N LEU A 352 0.88 12.14 -3.55
CA LEU A 352 1.44 12.25 -4.90
C LEU A 352 0.42 12.80 -5.89
N LEU A 353 -0.82 12.29 -5.84
CA LEU A 353 -1.90 12.69 -6.76
C LEU A 353 -2.38 14.12 -6.52
N VAL A 354 -2.41 14.58 -5.26
CA VAL A 354 -2.62 15.99 -4.94
C VAL A 354 -1.49 16.84 -5.47
N ARG A 355 -0.23 16.42 -5.29
CA ARG A 355 0.95 17.16 -5.76
C ARG A 355 0.98 17.28 -7.29
N GLN A 356 0.58 16.23 -7.99
CA GLN A 356 0.45 16.20 -9.45
C GLN A 356 -0.88 16.79 -9.97
N GLN A 357 -1.71 17.37 -9.08
CA GLN A 357 -2.98 18.02 -9.42
C GLN A 357 -4.05 17.10 -10.03
N TYR A 358 -3.91 15.78 -9.92
CA TYR A 358 -4.97 14.83 -10.28
C TYR A 358 -6.15 14.90 -9.30
N ILE A 359 -5.87 15.21 -8.03
CA ILE A 359 -6.87 15.45 -6.98
C ILE A 359 -6.94 16.95 -6.70
N THR A 360 -8.13 17.52 -6.86
CA THR A 360 -8.45 18.92 -6.54
C THR A 360 -9.61 18.96 -5.56
N ARG A 361 -9.73 20.04 -4.78
CA ARG A 361 -10.86 20.20 -3.87
C ARG A 361 -12.17 20.31 -4.66
N GLN A 362 -13.26 19.83 -4.09
CA GLN A 362 -14.58 20.19 -4.57
C GLN A 362 -14.80 21.68 -4.28
N ASN A 363 -15.22 22.43 -5.29
CA ASN A 363 -15.68 23.80 -5.07
C ASN A 363 -17.05 23.67 -4.40
N ASN A 364 -17.16 24.08 -3.14
CA ASN A 364 -18.47 24.34 -2.55
C ASN A 364 -18.99 25.61 -3.24
N ASN A 365 -19.78 25.43 -4.31
CA ASN A 365 -20.57 26.53 -4.86
C ASN A 365 -21.68 26.89 -3.87
#